data_AF-A0A358L6G1-F1
#
_entry.id   AF-A0A358L6G1-F1
#
_cell.length_a   1.000
_cell.length_b   1.000
_cell.length_c   1.000
_cell.angle_alpha   90.00
_cell.angle_beta   90.00
_cell.angle_gamma   90.00
#
_symmetry.space_group_name_H-M   'P 1'
#
loop_
_entity.id
_entity.type
_entity.pdbx_description
1 polymer ?
#
loop_
_entity_poly.entity_id
_entity_poly.type
_entity_poly.pdbx_seq_one_letter_code
_entity_poly.pdbx_strand_id
1 'polypeptide(L)' 'QVREARINGREINVVKKDSNKYTTYIPVNDPKLLDNLLTKNVKVVGEPPEEPSLLASIFISWFPML' A
#
# COMPACT_ATOMS: atom_id res chain seq x y z
N GLN A 1 18.83 -1.34 7.08
CA GLN A 1 18.54 0.04 6.61
C GLN A 1 17.52 -0.03 5.47
N VAL A 2 16.48 0.82 5.49
CA VAL A 2 15.42 0.85 4.47
C VAL A 2 15.83 1.75 3.30
N ARG A 3 15.47 1.37 2.07
CA ARG A 3 15.73 2.13 0.83
C ARG A 3 14.45 2.76 0.30
N GLU A 4 13.39 1.97 0.17
CA GLU A 4 12.11 2.39 -0.38
C GLU A 4 10.97 1.83 0.46
N ALA A 5 9.92 2.64 0.67
CA ALA A 5 8.67 2.24 1.29
C ALA A 5 7.51 2.63 0.37
N ARG A 6 6.75 1.62 -0.03
CA ARG A 6 5.56 1.77 -0.89
C ARG A 6 4.32 1.57 -0.04
N ILE A 7 3.49 2.59 0.06
CA ILE A 7 2.33 2.62 0.95
C ILE A 7 1.07 2.48 0.10
N ASN A 8 0.31 1.42 0.37
CA ASN A 8 -1.00 1.16 -0.21
C ASN A 8 -2.02 0.99 0.93
N GLY A 9 -2.70 2.09 1.27
CA GLY A 9 -3.59 2.13 2.43
C GLY A 9 -2.88 1.73 3.73
N ARG A 10 -3.16 0.52 4.23
CA ARG A 10 -2.58 -0.02 5.47
C ARG A 10 -1.39 -0.96 5.23
N GLU A 11 -1.15 -1.35 3.99
CA GLU A 11 -0.04 -2.20 3.60
C GLU A 11 1.18 -1.34 3.25
N ILE A 12 2.35 -1.74 3.73
CA ILE A 12 3.62 -1.14 3.38
C ILE A 12 4.55 -2.21 2.82
N ASN A 13 4.90 -2.04 1.56
CA ASN A 13 5.92 -2.84 0.89
C ASN A 13 7.28 -2.15 1.03
N VAL A 14 8.19 -2.79 1.77
CA VAL A 14 9.49 -2.23 2.11
C VAL A 14 10.58 -2.91 1.32
N VAL A 15 11.46 -2.10 0.72
CA VAL A 15 12.69 -2.54 0.07
C VAL A 15 13.87 -2.06 0.89
N LYS A 16 14.68 -2.98 1.39
CA LYS A 16 15.92 -2.68 2.11
C LYS A 16 17.05 -2.38 1.12
N LYS A 17 18.14 -1.79 1.63
CA LYS A 17 19.34 -1.47 0.83
C LYS A 17 20.07 -2.71 0.31
N ASP A 18 19.97 -3.82 1.02
CA ASP A 18 20.46 -5.15 0.63
C ASP A 18 19.57 -5.85 -0.41
N SER A 19 18.56 -5.14 -0.96
CA SER A 19 17.56 -5.64 -1.91
C SER A 19 16.56 -6.66 -1.34
N ASN A 20 16.59 -6.92 -0.04
CA ASN A 20 15.55 -7.73 0.61
C ASN A 20 14.22 -6.97 0.65
N LYS A 21 13.14 -7.69 0.35
CA LYS A 21 11.77 -7.15 0.35
C LYS A 21 10.97 -7.81 1.47
N TYR A 22 10.15 -7.03 2.14
CA TYR A 22 9.18 -7.56 3.10
C TYR A 22 7.96 -6.65 3.16
N THR A 23 6.83 -7.25 3.49
CA THR A 23 5.56 -6.55 3.66
C THR A 23 5.30 -6.38 5.15
N THR A 24 4.83 -5.20 5.53
CA THR A 24 4.39 -4.90 6.89
C THR A 24 3.07 -4.14 6.84
N TYR A 25 2.34 -4.13 7.95
CA TYR A 25 1.02 -3.54 8.00
C TYR A 25 0.97 -2.50 9.10
N ILE A 26 0.25 -1.41 8.84
CA ILE A 26 -0.02 -0.34 9.81
C ILE A 26 -1.17 -0.80 10.72
N PRO A 27 -0.90 -1.14 12.00
CA PRO A 27 -1.95 -1.63 12.91
C PRO A 27 -2.89 -0.51 13.35
N VAL A 28 -2.37 0.72 13.47
CA VAL A 28 -3.09 1.94 13.83
C VAL A 28 -2.50 3.10 13.05
N ASN A 29 -3.31 4.08 12.67
CA ASN A 29 -2.84 5.22 11.90
C ASN A 29 -1.75 5.98 12.67
N ASP A 30 -0.55 6.08 12.09
CA ASP A 30 0.59 6.77 12.68
C ASP A 30 0.93 8.02 11.85
N PRO A 31 0.53 9.23 12.30
CA PRO A 31 0.79 10.46 11.57
C PRO A 31 2.29 10.79 11.46
N LYS A 32 3.15 10.27 12.35
CA LYS A 32 4.60 10.54 12.34
C LYS A 32 5.38 9.58 11.44
N LEU A 33 4.73 8.54 10.91
CA LEU A 33 5.41 7.54 10.09
C LEU A 33 6.04 8.16 8.85
N LEU A 34 5.29 9.01 8.14
CA LEU A 34 5.78 9.68 6.93
C LEU A 34 7.00 10.56 7.25
N ASP A 35 6.91 11.39 8.29
CA ASP A 35 8.00 12.26 8.73
C ASP A 35 9.26 11.46 9.10
N ASN A 36 9.09 10.33 9.80
CA ASN A 36 10.19 9.44 10.16
C ASN A 36 10.87 8.82 8.93
N LEU A 37 10.10 8.45 7.90
CA LEU A 37 10.64 7.91 6.66
C LEU A 37 11.43 8.98 5.88
N LEU A 38 10.87 10.19 5.77
CA LEU A 38 11.52 11.32 5.11
C LEU A 38 12.79 11.75 5.83
N THR A 39 12.76 11.86 7.17
CA THR A 39 13.92 12.19 8.00
C THR A 39 15.07 11.19 7.82
N LYS A 40 14.74 9.92 7.56
CA LYS A 40 15.73 8.86 7.29
C LYS A 40 16.15 8.76 5.82
N ASN A 41 15.76 9.73 4.98
CA ASN A 41 16.00 9.73 3.53
C ASN A 41 15.52 8.44 2.85
N VAL A 42 14.39 7.89 3.32
CA VAL A 42 13.74 6.76 2.67
C VAL A 42 12.88 7.28 1.52
N LYS A 43 12.99 6.65 0.35
CA LYS A 43 12.12 6.97 -0.78
C LYS A 43 10.71 6.46 -0.47
N VAL A 44 9.73 7.36 -0.42
CA VAL A 44 8.32 7.02 -0.17
C VAL A 44 7.53 7.09 -1.48
N VAL A 45 6.72 6.07 -1.75
CA VAL A 45 5.83 6.00 -2.91
C VAL A 45 4.43 5.67 -2.41
N GLY A 46 3.43 6.50 -2.74
CA GLY A 46 2.02 6.19 -2.51
C GLY A 46 1.41 5.50 -3.71
N GLU A 47 0.60 4.47 -3.48
CA GLU A 47 -0.23 3.85 -4.52
C GLU A 47 -1.68 4.36 -4.40
N PRO A 48 -2.35 4.63 -5.54
CA PRO A 48 -3.77 4.93 -5.51
C PRO A 48 -4.54 3.71 -4.98
N PRO A 49 -5.62 3.93 -4.21
CA PRO A 49 -6.48 2.83 -3.78
C PRO A 49 -7.08 2.13 -5.01
N GLU A 50 -7.25 0.82 -4.92
CA GLU A 50 -7.92 0.07 -5.99
C GLU A 50 -9.37 0.53 -6.10
N GLU A 51 -9.74 1.09 -7.26
CA GLU A 51 -11.13 1.43 -7.56
C GLU A 51 -11.89 0.16 -7.95
N PRO A 52 -13.14 -0.01 -7.50
CA PRO A 52 -13.96 -1.13 -7.92
C PRO A 52 -14.11 -1.09 -9.45
N SER A 53 -13.68 -2.16 -10.12
CA SER A 53 -13.73 -2.24 -11.58
C SER A 53 -15.17 -2.18 -12.07
N LEU A 54 -15.47 -1.22 -12.97
CA LEU A 54 -16.79 -1.08 -13.58
C LEU A 54 -17.25 -2.38 -14.27
N LEU A 55 -16.33 -3.10 -14.92
CA LEU A 55 -16.62 -4.40 -15.50
C LEU A 55 -17.05 -5.42 -14.44
N ALA A 56 -16.35 -5.50 -13.30
CA ALA A 56 -16.71 -6.37 -12.19
C ALA A 56 -18.09 -6.02 -11.61
N SER A 57 -18.44 -4.73 -11.53
CA SER A 57 -19.77 -4.29 -11.09
C SER A 57 -20.88 -4.76 -12.04
N ILE A 58 -20.61 -4.73 -13.35
CA ILE A 58 -21.50 -5.29 -14.36
C ILE A 58 -21.65 -6.78 -14.06
N PHE A 59 -20.58 -7.59 -14.07
CA PHE A 59 -20.61 -9.06 -13.79
C PHE A 59 -21.50 -9.49 -12.61
N ILE A 60 -21.51 -8.73 -11.51
CA ILE A 60 -22.33 -9.01 -10.34
C ILE A 60 -23.82 -8.69 -10.58
N SER A 61 -24.12 -7.59 -11.27
CA SER A 61 -25.49 -7.07 -11.46
C SER A 61 -26.38 -7.89 -12.40
N TRP A 62 -25.80 -8.68 -13.30
CA TRP A 62 -26.55 -9.56 -14.22
C TRP A 62 -26.50 -11.03 -13.82
N PHE A 63 -26.02 -11.35 -12.62
CA PHE A 63 -26.14 -12.70 -12.11
C PHE A 63 -27.57 -12.90 -11.55
N PRO A 64 -28.40 -13.77 -12.14
CA PRO A 64 -29.71 -14.05 -11.58
C PRO A 64 -29.52 -14.81 -10.26
N MET A 65 -30.04 -14.28 -9.15
CA MET A 65 -30.14 -15.03 -7.89
C MET A 65 -31.12 -16.20 -8.09
N LEU A 66 -30.62 -17.43 -7.97
CA LEU A 66 -31.39 -18.66 -7.74
C LEU A 66 -31.11 -19.16 -6.33
#